data_AF-A0A1Q3HIJ9-F1
#
_entry.id   AF-A0A1Q3HIJ9-F1
#
_cell.length_a   1.000
_cell.length_b   1.000
_cell.length_c   1.000
_cell.angle_alpha   90.00
_cell.angle_beta   90.00
_cell.angle_gamma   90.00
#
_symmetry.space_group_name_H-M   'P 1'
#
loop_
_entity.id
_entity.type
_entity.pdbx_description
1 polymer ?
#
loop_
_entity_poly.entity_id
_entity_poly.type
_entity_poly.pdbx_seq_one_letter_code
_entity_poly.pdbx_strand_id
1 'polypeptide(L)'
;MKRSSRLLGTLAPLMLAAGCGPETIAESGPGAMGVTQRALVLDSQKFKVNTSIASAERCRVPQSLQADFPSDRQLLIRRGAVLKGLCTVETTASASGDFEMSQEGYDKRVKSSGDADTESTATVQVSNQYASGMAPAIAEPASSLDDANTNSLGKVKEYTVRPAGAVVAYTVPHPFEKGTFEQGALIHSADPQRNAIWAASINNNQRGTLGQFHITSTEISGASFPGLGSFLTNRIPYAVSFHGETSCTTSEVKVGGRIELPFRQGVAEIIREALNDSSLRVHWNSGVCFEGSDQDNFVNAMSVDLRGVQLEQDSNSILSDTSRREKVANAVKSVFDCLIDDADNTPTTTSATTWSADSGGTGYASVGACKRYIAEIELPNVAGGHTLSAGASTCVDGHSAHVDYYRWKVGSGGVGYWVRIGGGNLTYAGSGAACAPVFSAEPGYTYVHPGAQGSGSSGTTRLRAVIRASDASGASVPAFFTVQ
;
A
#
# COMPACT_ATOMS: atom_id res chain seq x y z
N MET A 1 50.35 49.01 12.84
CA MET A 1 51.36 48.50 11.88
C MET A 1 50.63 47.93 10.68
N LYS A 2 50.86 48.50 9.50
CA LYS A 2 50.33 48.05 8.20
C LYS A 2 51.21 46.90 7.69
N ARG A 3 50.60 45.83 7.15
CA ARG A 3 51.22 45.02 6.10
C ARG A 3 50.17 44.61 5.07
N SER A 4 50.49 44.97 3.84
CA SER A 4 49.88 44.58 2.57
C SER A 4 50.92 43.71 1.85
N SER A 5 50.51 42.62 1.19
CA SER A 5 51.03 42.25 -0.14
C SER A 5 50.32 41.04 -0.77
N ARG A 6 49.68 41.31 -1.92
CA ARG A 6 49.75 40.69 -3.26
C ARG A 6 49.90 39.16 -3.46
N LEU A 7 48.86 38.59 -4.10
CA LEU A 7 48.78 38.01 -5.47
C LEU A 7 49.95 37.23 -6.09
N LEU A 8 49.67 35.96 -6.43
CA LEU A 8 50.01 35.16 -7.63
C LEU A 8 49.12 33.90 -7.52
N GLY A 9 48.31 33.43 -8.48
CA GLY A 9 48.38 33.51 -9.92
C GLY A 9 48.71 32.11 -10.48
N THR A 10 47.72 31.24 -10.62
CA THR A 10 47.80 30.05 -11.49
C THR A 10 46.45 29.79 -12.18
N LEU A 11 46.55 29.54 -13.48
CA LEU A 11 45.50 29.38 -14.47
C LEU A 11 45.21 27.90 -14.73
N ALA A 12 43.97 27.66 -15.20
CA ALA A 12 43.46 26.55 -16.02
C ALA A 12 42.83 25.33 -15.30
N PRO A 13 41.91 24.57 -15.94
CA PRO A 13 41.11 24.87 -17.14
C PRO A 13 39.59 24.83 -16.92
N LEU A 14 38.88 25.54 -17.79
CA LEU A 14 37.43 25.52 -17.97
C LEU A 14 37.01 24.17 -18.57
N MET A 15 36.42 23.29 -17.76
CA MET A 15 35.69 22.10 -18.25
C MET A 15 34.20 22.47 -18.33
N LEU A 16 33.70 22.59 -19.56
CA LEU A 16 32.28 22.63 -19.88
C LEU A 16 31.68 21.25 -19.58
N ALA A 17 31.16 21.06 -18.36
CA ALA A 17 30.22 19.99 -18.07
C ALA A 17 28.80 20.55 -18.28
N ALA A 18 28.13 20.05 -19.32
CA ALA A 18 26.71 20.25 -19.52
C ALA A 18 25.96 19.73 -18.28
N GLY A 19 25.46 20.65 -17.48
CA GLY A 19 24.66 20.34 -16.31
C GLY A 19 23.33 19.73 -16.74
N CYS A 20 23.16 18.43 -16.48
CA CYS A 20 21.84 17.91 -16.18
C CYS A 20 21.47 18.49 -14.81
N GLY A 21 20.82 19.65 -14.82
CA GLY A 21 20.15 20.16 -13.64
C GLY A 21 19.08 19.16 -13.20
N PRO A 22 18.82 19.00 -11.89
CA PRO A 22 17.64 18.26 -11.48
C PRO A 22 16.43 18.94 -12.10
N GLU A 23 15.67 18.18 -12.89
CA GLU A 23 14.29 18.57 -13.19
C GLU A 23 13.63 18.84 -11.84
N THR A 24 13.21 20.09 -11.66
CA THR A 24 12.32 20.45 -10.58
C THR A 24 11.02 19.74 -10.89
N ILE A 25 10.85 18.55 -10.31
CA ILE A 25 9.56 17.89 -10.20
C ILE A 25 8.69 18.90 -9.47
N ALA A 26 7.75 19.51 -10.20
CA ALA A 26 6.70 20.27 -9.59
C ALA A 26 5.98 19.30 -8.65
N GLU A 27 6.26 19.40 -7.35
CA GLU A 27 5.40 18.84 -6.34
C GLU A 27 4.01 19.45 -6.60
N SER A 28 3.13 18.69 -7.23
CA SER A 28 1.70 18.78 -7.00
C SER A 28 1.44 18.35 -5.55
N GLY A 29 2.01 19.09 -4.60
CA GLY A 29 1.64 19.00 -3.20
C GLY A 29 0.13 19.29 -3.09
N PRO A 30 -0.53 18.81 -2.01
CA PRO A 30 -1.92 19.12 -1.76
C PRO A 30 -2.10 20.64 -1.79
N GLY A 31 -2.72 21.13 -2.85
CA GLY A 31 -2.75 22.55 -3.17
C GLY A 31 -3.21 23.36 -1.96
N ALA A 32 -2.38 24.32 -1.55
CA ALA A 32 -2.76 25.30 -0.54
C ALA A 32 -3.99 26.07 -1.04
N MET A 33 -5.16 25.74 -0.48
CA MET A 33 -6.44 26.32 -0.83
C MET A 33 -6.55 27.75 -0.29
N GLY A 34 -6.36 28.74 -1.17
CA GLY A 34 -6.77 30.14 -0.94
C GLY A 34 -8.16 30.47 -1.47
N VAL A 35 -8.87 29.51 -2.06
CA VAL A 35 -10.24 29.69 -2.55
C VAL A 35 -11.16 28.86 -1.66
N THR A 36 -12.07 29.51 -0.93
CA THR A 36 -13.19 28.84 -0.26
C THR A 36 -14.03 28.13 -1.32
N GLN A 37 -13.79 26.83 -1.48
CA GLN A 37 -14.55 26.03 -2.44
C GLN A 37 -15.97 25.83 -1.94
N ARG A 38 -16.93 26.00 -2.84
CA ARG A 38 -18.35 25.95 -2.52
C ARG A 38 -18.85 24.51 -2.59
N ALA A 39 -19.54 24.10 -1.54
CA ALA A 39 -20.36 22.90 -1.53
C ALA A 39 -21.59 23.12 -2.44
N LEU A 40 -21.76 22.28 -3.47
CA LEU A 40 -22.65 22.53 -4.60
C LEU A 40 -23.43 21.28 -4.99
N VAL A 41 -24.73 21.49 -5.24
CA VAL A 41 -25.64 20.54 -5.89
C VAL A 41 -26.26 21.27 -7.06
N LEU A 42 -26.21 20.65 -8.24
CA LEU A 42 -26.85 21.15 -9.45
C LEU A 42 -27.88 20.13 -9.91
N ASP A 43 -29.13 20.56 -10.02
CA ASP A 43 -30.23 19.78 -10.56
C ASP A 43 -30.42 20.04 -12.05
N SER A 44 -31.13 19.14 -12.73
CA SER A 44 -31.51 19.28 -14.14
C SER A 44 -30.33 19.46 -15.10
N GLN A 45 -29.19 18.83 -14.80
CA GLN A 45 -28.03 18.80 -15.68
C GLN A 45 -28.24 17.79 -16.80
N LYS A 46 -27.56 18.04 -17.92
CA LYS A 46 -27.44 17.11 -19.05
C LYS A 46 -26.04 16.54 -19.09
N PHE A 47 -25.96 15.29 -19.51
CA PHE A 47 -24.71 14.63 -19.87
C PHE A 47 -24.74 14.27 -21.35
N LYS A 48 -23.62 14.51 -22.04
CA LYS A 48 -23.39 14.12 -23.42
C LYS A 48 -22.24 13.13 -23.51
N VAL A 49 -22.35 12.21 -24.46
CA VAL A 49 -21.25 11.34 -24.81
C VAL A 49 -20.20 12.14 -25.58
N ASN A 50 -18.95 12.04 -25.12
CA ASN A 50 -17.77 12.56 -25.81
C ASN A 50 -16.75 11.42 -25.97
N THR A 51 -16.55 10.99 -27.22
CA THR A 51 -15.64 9.88 -27.57
C THR A 51 -14.16 10.20 -27.41
N SER A 52 -13.80 11.47 -27.16
CA SER A 52 -12.42 11.87 -26.85
C SER A 52 -12.02 11.63 -25.38
N ILE A 53 -12.98 11.33 -24.51
CA ILE A 53 -12.71 10.95 -23.11
C ILE A 53 -12.37 9.46 -23.11
N ALA A 54 -11.11 9.13 -22.80
CA ALA A 54 -10.61 7.76 -22.90
C ALA A 54 -11.10 6.83 -21.78
N SER A 55 -11.31 7.36 -20.57
CA SER A 55 -11.70 6.59 -19.39
C SER A 55 -13.22 6.64 -19.15
N ALA A 56 -13.81 5.50 -18.78
CA ALA A 56 -15.19 5.41 -18.31
C ALA A 56 -15.41 6.03 -16.92
N GLU A 57 -14.34 6.37 -16.22
CA GLU A 57 -14.36 6.88 -14.84
C GLU A 57 -14.22 8.39 -14.80
N ARG A 58 -13.90 9.00 -15.94
CA ARG A 58 -13.67 10.43 -16.07
C ARG A 58 -14.86 11.15 -16.67
N CYS A 59 -15.00 12.41 -16.29
CA CYS A 59 -15.99 13.31 -16.85
C CYS A 59 -15.39 14.71 -17.06
N ARG A 60 -15.93 15.44 -18.03
CA ARG A 60 -15.65 16.87 -18.18
C ARG A 60 -16.84 17.67 -17.68
N VAL A 61 -16.54 18.75 -16.98
CA VAL A 61 -17.54 19.70 -16.48
C VAL A 61 -17.56 20.96 -17.35
N PRO A 62 -18.69 21.66 -17.48
CA PRO A 62 -18.75 22.95 -18.17
C PRO A 62 -17.69 23.93 -17.65
N GLN A 63 -17.10 24.74 -18.54
CA GLN A 63 -16.05 25.69 -18.15
C GLN A 63 -16.47 26.65 -17.03
N SER A 64 -17.74 27.05 -17.01
CA SER A 64 -18.32 27.91 -15.97
C SER A 64 -18.38 27.25 -14.58
N LEU A 65 -18.26 25.92 -14.50
CA LEU A 65 -18.38 25.12 -13.29
C LEU A 65 -17.04 24.49 -12.83
N GLN A 66 -15.95 24.66 -13.57
CA GLN A 66 -14.64 24.08 -13.20
C GLN A 66 -14.10 24.57 -11.85
N ALA A 67 -14.43 25.80 -11.43
CA ALA A 67 -14.03 26.31 -10.13
C ALA A 67 -14.75 25.59 -8.98
N ASP A 68 -15.99 25.16 -9.22
CA ASP A 68 -16.83 24.44 -8.25
C ASP A 68 -16.57 22.93 -8.27
N PHE A 69 -16.18 22.39 -9.43
CA PHE A 69 -15.76 21.01 -9.65
C PHE A 69 -14.32 20.96 -10.16
N PRO A 70 -13.32 21.09 -9.26
CA PRO A 70 -11.91 21.04 -9.63
C PRO A 70 -11.54 19.70 -10.27
N SER A 71 -10.50 19.71 -11.11
CA SER A 71 -9.92 18.48 -11.64
C SER A 71 -9.44 17.54 -10.53
N ASP A 72 -9.36 16.26 -10.87
CA ASP A 72 -8.82 15.20 -10.00
C ASP A 72 -9.62 15.05 -8.69
N ARG A 73 -10.91 15.37 -8.77
CA ARG A 73 -11.90 15.17 -7.70
C ARG A 73 -13.08 14.38 -8.21
N GLN A 74 -13.69 13.64 -7.30
CA GLN A 74 -14.89 12.89 -7.60
C GLN A 74 -16.13 13.78 -7.42
N LEU A 75 -17.09 13.63 -8.32
CA LEU A 75 -18.45 14.14 -8.14
C LEU A 75 -19.46 13.00 -8.10
N LEU A 76 -20.57 13.22 -7.41
CA LEU A 76 -21.73 12.34 -7.34
C LEU A 76 -22.65 12.56 -8.53
N ILE A 77 -23.18 11.49 -9.12
CA ILE A 77 -24.20 11.53 -10.18
C ILE A 77 -25.47 10.84 -9.67
N ARG A 78 -26.61 11.55 -9.67
CA ARG A 78 -27.91 11.04 -9.22
C ARG A 78 -28.99 11.20 -10.30
N ARG A 79 -29.95 10.27 -10.31
CA ARG A 79 -31.20 10.35 -11.07
C ARG A 79 -32.37 10.18 -10.10
N GLY A 80 -33.06 11.29 -9.81
CA GLY A 80 -33.98 11.34 -8.69
C GLY A 80 -33.27 10.98 -7.38
N ALA A 81 -33.84 10.04 -6.62
CA ALA A 81 -33.24 9.55 -5.37
C ALA A 81 -32.07 8.55 -5.57
N VAL A 82 -31.86 8.05 -6.79
CA VAL A 82 -30.91 6.97 -7.05
C VAL A 82 -29.52 7.53 -7.30
N LEU A 83 -28.53 7.10 -6.51
CA LEU A 83 -27.12 7.30 -6.80
C LEU A 83 -26.73 6.39 -7.98
N LYS A 84 -26.34 7.00 -9.09
CA LYS A 84 -26.10 6.31 -10.37
C LYS A 84 -24.62 6.08 -10.67
N GLY A 85 -23.75 6.95 -10.19
CA GLY A 85 -22.31 6.77 -10.37
C GLY A 85 -21.48 7.88 -9.75
N LEU A 86 -20.17 7.71 -9.85
CA LEU A 86 -19.15 8.73 -9.58
C LEU A 86 -18.37 9.05 -10.85
N CYS A 87 -17.71 10.19 -10.94
CA CYS A 87 -16.65 10.38 -11.93
C CYS A 87 -15.56 11.32 -11.42
N THR A 88 -14.33 11.08 -11.86
CA THR A 88 -13.19 11.99 -11.68
C THR A 88 -13.26 13.10 -12.72
N VAL A 89 -13.20 14.35 -12.27
CA VAL A 89 -13.24 15.50 -13.17
C VAL A 89 -11.90 15.67 -13.90
N GLU A 90 -11.92 15.77 -15.22
CA GLU A 90 -10.73 16.08 -16.01
C GLU A 90 -10.33 17.56 -15.89
N THR A 91 -9.04 17.82 -16.11
CA THR A 91 -8.50 19.19 -16.27
C THR A 91 -9.11 19.91 -17.48
N THR A 92 -9.48 19.17 -18.52
CA THR A 92 -10.09 19.72 -19.73
C THR A 92 -11.59 19.94 -19.52
N ALA A 93 -12.08 21.15 -19.77
CA ALA A 93 -13.49 21.48 -19.65
C ALA A 93 -14.32 20.84 -20.78
N SER A 94 -15.63 20.72 -20.55
CA SER A 94 -16.58 20.33 -21.61
C SER A 94 -16.56 21.36 -22.74
N ALA A 95 -16.58 20.87 -23.98
CA ALA A 95 -16.71 21.69 -25.18
C ALA A 95 -18.17 22.01 -25.54
N SER A 96 -19.13 21.18 -25.11
CA SER A 96 -20.56 21.36 -25.40
C SER A 96 -21.29 22.30 -24.44
N GLY A 97 -20.69 22.63 -23.30
CA GLY A 97 -21.33 23.40 -22.22
C GLY A 97 -22.24 22.56 -21.32
N ASP A 98 -22.39 21.27 -21.59
CA ASP A 98 -23.03 20.26 -20.75
C ASP A 98 -21.98 19.44 -19.99
N PHE A 99 -22.37 18.51 -19.13
CA PHE A 99 -21.41 17.52 -18.61
C PHE A 99 -21.09 16.50 -19.71
N GLU A 100 -19.86 15.99 -19.76
CA GLU A 100 -19.44 15.01 -20.77
C GLU A 100 -18.78 13.79 -20.15
N MET A 101 -19.03 12.62 -20.74
CA MET A 101 -18.37 11.36 -20.38
C MET A 101 -18.11 10.51 -21.62
N SER A 102 -17.23 9.51 -21.52
CA SER A 102 -17.12 8.48 -22.57
C SER A 102 -18.45 7.73 -22.73
N GLN A 103 -18.62 7.01 -23.85
CA GLN A 103 -19.82 6.20 -24.09
C GLN A 103 -20.05 5.19 -22.96
N GLU A 104 -19.00 4.47 -22.58
CA GLU A 104 -19.06 3.49 -21.49
C GLU A 104 -19.40 4.18 -20.15
N GLY A 105 -18.75 5.30 -19.84
CA GLY A 105 -19.02 6.05 -18.62
C GLY A 105 -20.48 6.52 -18.55
N TYR A 106 -21.01 7.06 -19.66
CA TYR A 106 -22.40 7.47 -19.77
C TYR A 106 -23.37 6.30 -19.55
N ASP A 107 -23.17 5.18 -20.27
CA ASP A 107 -24.05 4.01 -20.19
C ASP A 107 -24.09 3.40 -18.78
N LYS A 108 -22.96 3.42 -18.06
CA LYS A 108 -22.88 2.87 -16.71
C LYS A 108 -23.36 3.84 -15.64
N ARG A 109 -22.95 5.12 -15.70
CA ARG A 109 -23.02 6.07 -14.58
C ARG A 109 -24.13 7.10 -14.69
N VAL A 110 -24.76 7.24 -15.86
CA VAL A 110 -25.74 8.30 -16.12
C VAL A 110 -27.05 7.74 -16.68
N LYS A 111 -26.95 6.95 -17.75
CA LYS A 111 -28.08 6.55 -18.60
C LYS A 111 -29.21 5.89 -17.80
N SER A 112 -30.42 6.29 -18.14
CA SER A 112 -31.68 5.72 -17.64
C SER A 112 -32.59 5.35 -18.81
N SER A 113 -33.63 4.56 -18.53
CA SER A 113 -34.63 4.22 -19.55
C SER A 113 -35.27 5.51 -20.10
N GLY A 114 -35.34 5.62 -21.42
CA GLY A 114 -35.89 6.79 -22.13
C GLY A 114 -34.86 7.87 -22.48
N ASP A 115 -33.62 7.80 -22.00
CA ASP A 115 -32.55 8.64 -22.52
C ASP A 115 -32.11 8.18 -23.92
N ALA A 116 -31.54 9.11 -24.69
CA ALA A 116 -30.87 8.77 -25.94
C ALA A 116 -29.53 8.05 -25.66
N ASP A 117 -28.97 7.43 -26.69
CA ASP A 117 -27.68 6.74 -26.58
C ASP A 117 -26.50 7.69 -26.36
N THR A 118 -26.64 8.94 -26.77
CA THR A 118 -25.56 9.94 -26.74
C THR A 118 -25.81 11.11 -25.79
N GLU A 119 -27.00 11.21 -25.21
CA GLU A 119 -27.32 12.29 -24.27
C GLU A 119 -28.44 11.94 -23.30
N SER A 120 -28.33 12.45 -22.07
CA SER A 120 -29.38 12.34 -21.06
C SER A 120 -30.44 13.41 -21.26
N THR A 121 -31.64 13.13 -20.75
CA THR A 121 -32.60 14.19 -20.41
C THR A 121 -32.02 15.12 -19.33
N ALA A 122 -32.55 16.35 -19.23
CA ALA A 122 -32.12 17.36 -18.24
C ALA A 122 -32.68 17.07 -16.83
N THR A 123 -32.42 15.87 -16.31
CA THR A 123 -32.93 15.38 -15.02
C THR A 123 -31.80 14.79 -14.15
N VAL A 124 -30.55 15.00 -14.55
CA VAL A 124 -29.39 14.52 -13.79
C VAL A 124 -29.05 15.53 -12.70
N GLN A 125 -28.87 15.03 -11.47
CA GLN A 125 -28.28 15.82 -10.40
C GLN A 125 -26.80 15.49 -10.30
N VAL A 126 -25.97 16.52 -10.15
CA VAL A 126 -24.54 16.38 -9.85
C VAL A 126 -24.19 17.12 -8.58
N SER A 127 -23.25 16.57 -7.80
CA SER A 127 -22.84 17.21 -6.55
C SER A 127 -21.40 16.91 -6.16
N ASN A 128 -20.74 17.89 -5.53
CA ASN A 128 -19.43 17.73 -4.90
C ASN A 128 -19.51 17.61 -3.36
N GLN A 129 -20.72 17.40 -2.81
CA GLN A 129 -20.99 17.34 -1.38
C GLN A 129 -21.85 16.13 -1.02
N TYR A 130 -21.61 15.50 0.14
CA TYR A 130 -22.49 14.46 0.68
C TYR A 130 -23.69 15.03 1.47
N ALA A 131 -23.53 16.23 2.03
CA ALA A 131 -24.55 16.97 2.77
C ALA A 131 -24.45 18.48 2.51
N SER A 132 -25.56 19.19 2.67
CA SER A 132 -25.63 20.63 2.38
C SER A 132 -24.63 21.43 3.22
N GLY A 133 -23.77 22.20 2.54
CA GLY A 133 -22.78 23.06 3.18
C GLY A 133 -21.52 22.35 3.66
N MET A 134 -21.39 21.03 3.44
CA MET A 134 -20.16 20.31 3.72
C MET A 134 -19.16 20.57 2.58
N ALA A 135 -18.08 21.29 2.89
CA ALA A 135 -17.00 21.64 1.95
C ALA A 135 -16.55 20.40 1.15
N PRO A 136 -16.10 20.58 -0.12
CA PRO A 136 -16.26 19.55 -1.14
C PRO A 136 -15.72 18.20 -0.70
N ALA A 137 -16.64 17.28 -0.45
CA ALA A 137 -16.41 15.92 0.02
C ALA A 137 -17.64 15.11 -0.37
N ILE A 138 -17.46 13.98 -1.02
CA ILE A 138 -18.60 13.16 -1.48
C ILE A 138 -18.90 11.98 -0.55
N ALA A 139 -17.96 11.64 0.34
CA ALA A 139 -18.10 10.56 1.29
C ALA A 139 -18.68 11.04 2.62
N GLU A 140 -19.81 10.46 3.03
CA GLU A 140 -20.36 10.60 4.38
C GLU A 140 -19.50 9.79 5.38
N PRO A 141 -19.07 10.36 6.51
CA PRO A 141 -18.33 9.59 7.50
C PRO A 141 -19.23 8.49 8.09
N ALA A 142 -18.73 7.25 8.10
CA ALA A 142 -19.37 6.14 8.77
C ALA A 142 -18.92 6.05 10.24
N SER A 143 -19.86 5.71 11.11
CA SER A 143 -19.61 5.58 12.56
C SER A 143 -18.94 4.26 12.97
N SER A 144 -19.01 3.25 12.11
CA SER A 144 -18.43 1.91 12.31
C SER A 144 -18.22 1.22 10.96
N LEU A 145 -17.47 0.10 10.95
CA LEU A 145 -17.39 -0.77 9.78
C LEU A 145 -18.75 -1.34 9.38
N ASP A 146 -19.60 -1.67 10.36
CA ASP A 146 -20.96 -2.14 10.10
C ASP A 146 -21.81 -1.05 9.44
N ASP A 147 -21.71 0.19 9.92
CA ASP A 147 -22.41 1.33 9.33
C ASP A 147 -21.94 1.61 7.89
N ALA A 148 -20.64 1.53 7.64
CA ALA A 148 -20.12 1.57 6.28
C ALA A 148 -20.73 0.44 5.45
N ASN A 149 -20.61 -0.81 5.90
CA ASN A 149 -21.01 -1.98 5.13
C ASN A 149 -22.52 -2.09 4.87
N THR A 150 -23.36 -1.72 5.84
CA THR A 150 -24.80 -1.98 5.81
C THR A 150 -25.64 -0.76 5.43
N ASN A 151 -25.16 0.45 5.70
CA ASN A 151 -25.93 1.69 5.47
C ASN A 151 -25.39 2.55 4.32
N SER A 152 -24.59 1.98 3.41
CA SER A 152 -24.07 2.67 2.21
C SER A 152 -25.00 2.62 1.00
N LEU A 153 -26.22 2.10 1.14
CA LEU A 153 -27.18 2.04 0.04
C LEU A 153 -27.57 3.47 -0.43
N GLY A 154 -27.33 3.77 -1.70
CA GLY A 154 -27.60 5.07 -2.31
C GLY A 154 -26.69 6.20 -1.84
N LYS A 155 -25.60 5.87 -1.16
CA LYS A 155 -24.66 6.80 -0.54
C LYS A 155 -23.22 6.39 -0.81
N VAL A 156 -22.32 7.36 -0.73
CA VAL A 156 -20.89 7.10 -0.57
C VAL A 156 -20.59 7.34 0.90
N LYS A 157 -20.02 6.34 1.56
CA LYS A 157 -19.51 6.47 2.92
C LYS A 157 -18.02 6.17 2.96
N GLU A 158 -17.37 6.61 4.02
CA GLU A 158 -16.03 6.13 4.37
C GLU A 158 -15.94 5.87 5.87
N TYR A 159 -15.29 4.77 6.24
CA TYR A 159 -14.90 4.50 7.62
C TYR A 159 -13.40 4.71 7.75
N THR A 160 -13.00 5.53 8.72
CA THR A 160 -11.59 5.88 8.93
C THR A 160 -11.28 5.84 10.41
N VAL A 161 -10.27 5.05 10.79
CA VAL A 161 -9.73 5.04 12.14
C VAL A 161 -8.21 5.01 12.08
N ARG A 162 -7.59 5.93 12.81
CA ARG A 162 -6.14 5.98 13.00
C ARG A 162 -5.83 6.11 14.49
N PRO A 163 -5.62 4.98 15.18
CA PRO A 163 -5.24 4.99 16.58
C PRO A 163 -3.90 5.71 16.78
N ALA A 164 -3.70 6.29 17.96
CA ALA A 164 -2.39 6.84 18.32
C ALA A 164 -1.34 5.72 18.33
N GLY A 165 -0.23 5.94 17.64
CA GLY A 165 0.84 4.94 17.54
C GLY A 165 0.64 3.86 16.47
N ALA A 166 -0.49 3.84 15.75
CA ALA A 166 -0.64 2.92 14.62
C ALA A 166 0.37 3.26 13.51
N VAL A 167 1.14 2.25 13.09
CA VAL A 167 2.20 2.39 12.08
C VAL A 167 1.88 1.71 10.74
N VAL A 168 0.76 0.98 10.67
CA VAL A 168 0.23 0.38 9.44
C VAL A 168 -1.24 0.74 9.25
N ALA A 169 -1.61 1.08 8.02
CA ALA A 169 -3.00 1.23 7.60
C ALA A 169 -3.39 0.12 6.60
N TYR A 170 -4.57 -0.45 6.78
CA TYR A 170 -5.19 -1.37 5.84
C TYR A 170 -6.33 -0.68 5.12
N THR A 171 -6.36 -0.75 3.79
CA THR A 171 -7.28 0.04 2.99
C THR A 171 -8.15 -0.80 2.07
N VAL A 172 -9.39 -0.32 1.90
CA VAL A 172 -10.40 -0.94 1.03
C VAL A 172 -11.01 0.18 0.17
N PRO A 173 -10.39 0.56 -0.95
CA PRO A 173 -10.91 1.62 -1.82
C PRO A 173 -12.16 1.17 -2.59
N HIS A 174 -12.28 -0.13 -2.87
CA HIS A 174 -13.24 -0.68 -3.82
C HIS A 174 -14.10 -1.77 -3.16
N PRO A 175 -15.10 -1.39 -2.35
CA PRO A 175 -15.89 -2.34 -1.57
C PRO A 175 -16.77 -3.29 -2.41
N PHE A 176 -16.94 -2.98 -3.70
CA PHE A 176 -17.66 -3.81 -4.68
C PHE A 176 -16.77 -4.92 -5.27
N GLU A 177 -15.46 -4.89 -5.03
CA GLU A 177 -14.55 -6.02 -5.24
C GLU A 177 -14.76 -7.02 -4.10
N LYS A 178 -15.86 -7.77 -4.21
CA LYS A 178 -16.42 -8.60 -3.14
C LYS A 178 -15.33 -9.38 -2.40
N GLY A 179 -15.24 -9.25 -1.08
CA GLY A 179 -14.26 -9.93 -0.24
C GLY A 179 -13.18 -9.01 0.33
N THR A 180 -12.85 -7.90 -0.35
CA THR A 180 -11.80 -6.97 0.10
C THR A 180 -12.22 -6.19 1.36
N PHE A 181 -13.50 -5.81 1.46
CA PHE A 181 -14.03 -5.17 2.66
C PHE A 181 -13.93 -6.08 3.88
N GLU A 182 -14.28 -7.36 3.73
CA GLU A 182 -14.16 -8.36 4.78
C GLU A 182 -12.71 -8.56 5.23
N GLN A 183 -11.73 -8.49 4.32
CA GLN A 183 -10.30 -8.59 4.66
C GLN A 183 -9.84 -7.38 5.50
N GLY A 184 -10.17 -6.16 5.08
CA GLY A 184 -9.85 -4.95 5.86
C GLY A 184 -10.52 -4.97 7.23
N ALA A 185 -11.81 -5.34 7.27
CA ALA A 185 -12.58 -5.44 8.50
C ALA A 185 -12.03 -6.51 9.45
N LEU A 186 -11.65 -7.70 8.94
CA LEU A 186 -11.03 -8.78 9.71
C LEU A 186 -9.77 -8.30 10.43
N ILE A 187 -8.88 -7.64 9.69
CA ILE A 187 -7.59 -7.19 10.25
C ILE A 187 -7.80 -6.08 11.29
N HIS A 188 -8.61 -5.07 10.97
CA HIS A 188 -8.88 -3.97 11.88
C HIS A 188 -9.56 -4.46 13.16
N SER A 189 -10.57 -5.33 13.05
CA SER A 189 -11.33 -5.83 14.20
C SER A 189 -10.50 -6.74 15.11
N ALA A 190 -9.46 -7.40 14.59
CA ALA A 190 -8.57 -8.23 15.38
C ALA A 190 -7.71 -7.42 16.38
N ASP A 191 -7.34 -6.18 16.02
CA ASP A 191 -6.62 -5.27 16.92
C ASP A 191 -6.84 -3.79 16.50
N PRO A 192 -7.95 -3.18 16.93
CA PRO A 192 -8.33 -1.82 16.51
C PRO A 192 -7.39 -0.73 17.03
N GLN A 193 -6.51 -1.01 18.00
CA GLN A 193 -5.56 -0.04 18.55
C GLN A 193 -4.24 -0.03 17.78
N ARG A 194 -3.94 -1.13 17.08
CA ARG A 194 -2.70 -1.29 16.31
C ARG A 194 -2.90 -1.05 14.82
N ASN A 195 -4.05 -1.44 14.29
CA ASN A 195 -4.32 -1.48 12.85
C ASN A 195 -5.18 -0.28 12.45
N ALA A 196 -4.57 0.72 11.82
CA ALA A 196 -5.33 1.79 11.21
C ALA A 196 -6.09 1.28 9.98
N ILE A 197 -7.19 1.95 9.62
CA ILE A 197 -8.03 1.57 8.50
C ILE A 197 -8.59 2.80 7.78
N TRP A 198 -8.66 2.69 6.46
CA TRP A 198 -9.52 3.53 5.63
C TRP A 198 -10.30 2.63 4.68
N ALA A 199 -11.63 2.65 4.75
CA ALA A 199 -12.50 1.84 3.92
C ALA A 199 -13.56 2.73 3.27
N ALA A 200 -13.54 2.79 1.94
CA ALA A 200 -14.65 3.35 1.19
C ALA A 200 -15.82 2.35 1.20
N SER A 201 -17.04 2.86 1.19
CA SER A 201 -18.25 2.05 1.11
C SER A 201 -19.31 2.68 0.23
N ILE A 202 -19.77 1.95 -0.78
CA ILE A 202 -20.76 2.42 -1.76
C ILE A 202 -21.56 1.21 -2.21
N ASN A 203 -22.87 1.17 -1.92
CA ASN A 203 -23.75 0.09 -2.36
C ASN A 203 -23.14 -1.32 -2.14
N ASN A 204 -22.54 -1.54 -0.96
CA ASN A 204 -21.91 -2.82 -0.63
C ASN A 204 -22.92 -3.97 -0.87
N ASN A 205 -22.43 -5.08 -1.41
CA ASN A 205 -23.22 -6.27 -1.77
C ASN A 205 -24.20 -6.14 -2.95
N GLN A 206 -24.18 -5.04 -3.72
CA GLN A 206 -24.91 -4.97 -4.99
C GLN A 206 -24.04 -5.41 -6.17
N ARG A 207 -24.56 -6.32 -7.01
CA ARG A 207 -23.90 -6.74 -8.26
C ARG A 207 -23.95 -5.61 -9.29
N GLY A 208 -22.93 -5.52 -10.14
CA GLY A 208 -22.92 -4.61 -11.29
C GLY A 208 -22.60 -3.15 -10.95
N THR A 209 -22.11 -2.89 -9.75
CA THR A 209 -21.76 -1.55 -9.24
C THR A 209 -20.34 -1.12 -9.57
N LEU A 210 -19.46 -2.05 -9.96
CA LEU A 210 -18.07 -1.74 -10.34
C LEU A 210 -18.02 -0.66 -11.42
N GLY A 211 -18.70 -0.84 -12.55
CA GLY A 211 -18.72 0.16 -13.62
C GLY A 211 -19.40 1.50 -13.26
N GLN A 212 -20.13 1.55 -12.14
CA GLN A 212 -20.82 2.77 -11.67
C GLN A 212 -19.97 3.59 -10.71
N PHE A 213 -19.23 2.93 -9.82
CA PHE A 213 -18.59 3.60 -8.68
C PHE A 213 -17.08 3.37 -8.58
N HIS A 214 -16.50 2.46 -9.36
CA HIS A 214 -15.05 2.29 -9.39
C HIS A 214 -14.38 3.58 -9.87
N ILE A 215 -13.33 3.96 -9.17
CA ILE A 215 -12.44 5.07 -9.46
C ILE A 215 -11.04 4.52 -9.22
N THR A 216 -10.21 4.50 -10.25
CA THR A 216 -8.87 3.93 -10.18
C THR A 216 -8.03 4.56 -9.06
N SER A 217 -7.14 3.78 -8.43
CA SER A 217 -6.39 4.18 -7.24
C SER A 217 -5.54 5.45 -7.42
N THR A 218 -5.14 5.79 -8.64
CA THR A 218 -4.40 7.03 -8.96
C THR A 218 -5.28 8.27 -9.05
N GLU A 219 -6.60 8.11 -9.05
CA GLU A 219 -7.57 9.21 -9.19
C GLU A 219 -8.36 9.46 -7.90
N ILE A 220 -8.33 8.54 -6.92
CA ILE A 220 -9.05 8.71 -5.66
C ILE A 220 -8.50 9.91 -4.90
N SER A 221 -9.37 10.90 -4.67
CA SER A 221 -8.97 12.18 -4.08
C SER A 221 -9.22 12.24 -2.59
N GLY A 222 -8.21 12.58 -1.80
CA GLY A 222 -8.37 12.84 -0.36
C GLY A 222 -9.26 14.05 -0.04
N ALA A 223 -9.55 14.93 -1.01
CA ALA A 223 -10.56 15.96 -0.84
C ALA A 223 -11.98 15.37 -0.95
N SER A 224 -12.17 14.41 -1.86
CA SER A 224 -13.45 13.72 -2.05
C SER A 224 -13.75 12.72 -0.92
N PHE A 225 -12.69 12.16 -0.34
CA PHE A 225 -12.66 11.23 0.79
C PHE A 225 -11.81 11.82 1.93
N PRO A 226 -12.36 12.74 2.75
CA PRO A 226 -11.62 13.42 3.81
C PRO A 226 -10.86 12.50 4.78
N GLY A 227 -11.39 11.32 5.06
CA GLY A 227 -10.74 10.28 5.84
C GLY A 227 -9.42 9.83 5.22
N LEU A 228 -9.41 9.54 3.92
CA LEU A 228 -8.17 9.31 3.16
C LEU A 228 -7.27 10.55 3.16
N GLY A 229 -7.85 11.74 2.99
CA GLY A 229 -7.13 13.01 3.03
C GLY A 229 -6.31 13.20 4.31
N SER A 230 -6.78 12.68 5.45
CA SER A 230 -6.06 12.71 6.72
C SER A 230 -4.77 11.86 6.70
N PHE A 231 -4.77 10.72 6.00
CA PHE A 231 -3.58 9.88 5.81
C PHE A 231 -2.64 10.44 4.74
N LEU A 232 -3.16 11.07 3.69
CA LEU A 232 -2.33 11.73 2.68
C LEU A 232 -1.56 12.92 3.27
N THR A 233 -2.21 13.67 4.17
CA THR A 233 -1.59 14.81 4.88
C THR A 233 -0.58 14.33 5.93
N ASN A 234 -0.97 13.32 6.71
CA ASN A 234 -0.14 12.75 7.75
C ASN A 234 0.21 11.32 7.37
N ARG A 235 1.26 11.13 6.58
CA ARG A 235 1.63 9.81 6.07
C ARG A 235 1.89 8.81 7.20
N ILE A 236 1.60 7.55 6.93
CA ILE A 236 1.79 6.43 7.86
C ILE A 236 3.00 5.59 7.40
N PRO A 237 3.81 4.98 8.30
CA PRO A 237 4.98 4.21 7.88
C PRO A 237 4.70 3.15 6.82
N TYR A 238 3.56 2.46 6.95
CA TYR A 238 3.14 1.40 6.03
C TYR A 238 1.66 1.53 5.67
N ALA A 239 1.32 1.20 4.43
CA ALA A 239 -0.06 1.08 3.97
C ALA A 239 -0.21 -0.16 3.09
N VAL A 240 -1.36 -0.83 3.22
CA VAL A 240 -1.73 -2.03 2.45
C VAL A 240 -3.11 -1.81 1.86
N SER A 241 -3.27 -1.95 0.55
CA SER A 241 -4.57 -1.88 -0.11
C SER A 241 -5.01 -3.24 -0.65
N PHE A 242 -6.22 -3.65 -0.28
CA PHE A 242 -6.85 -4.87 -0.80
C PHE A 242 -7.70 -4.55 -2.03
N HIS A 243 -7.37 -5.21 -3.14
CA HIS A 243 -8.09 -5.14 -4.39
C HIS A 243 -8.48 -6.54 -4.89
N GLY A 244 -9.47 -6.55 -5.79
CA GLY A 244 -9.92 -7.70 -6.54
C GLY A 244 -9.92 -7.45 -8.03
N GLU A 245 -9.59 -8.47 -8.80
CA GLU A 245 -9.52 -8.40 -10.26
C GLU A 245 -10.16 -9.63 -10.92
N THR A 246 -10.50 -9.50 -12.20
CA THR A 246 -11.11 -10.58 -13.00
C THR A 246 -10.46 -10.78 -14.38
N SER A 247 -9.47 -9.97 -14.74
CA SER A 247 -8.98 -9.83 -16.11
C SER A 247 -7.54 -10.25 -16.31
N CYS A 248 -6.79 -10.44 -15.22
CA CYS A 248 -5.37 -10.69 -15.27
C CYS A 248 -4.99 -12.07 -14.75
N THR A 249 -4.98 -13.03 -15.66
CA THR A 249 -4.84 -14.46 -15.40
C THR A 249 -3.42 -14.95 -15.11
N THR A 250 -2.47 -14.04 -14.89
CA THR A 250 -1.05 -14.40 -14.66
C THR A 250 -0.79 -14.98 -13.27
N SER A 251 -1.63 -14.67 -12.27
CA SER A 251 -1.55 -15.20 -10.90
C SER A 251 -2.81 -14.89 -10.11
N GLU A 252 -3.11 -15.74 -9.13
CA GLU A 252 -4.30 -15.64 -8.29
C GLU A 252 -4.14 -14.58 -7.19
N VAL A 253 -2.92 -14.31 -6.72
CA VAL A 253 -2.59 -13.17 -5.86
C VAL A 253 -1.39 -12.43 -6.44
N LYS A 254 -1.40 -11.09 -6.43
CA LYS A 254 -0.29 -10.25 -6.87
C LYS A 254 0.04 -9.25 -5.78
N VAL A 255 1.32 -9.16 -5.41
CA VAL A 255 1.87 -8.25 -4.42
C VAL A 255 2.60 -7.14 -5.16
N GLY A 256 1.93 -6.00 -5.28
CA GLY A 256 2.43 -4.78 -5.90
C GLY A 256 2.74 -3.69 -4.87
N GLY A 257 2.65 -2.45 -5.33
CA GLY A 257 3.03 -1.26 -4.60
C GLY A 257 4.46 -0.81 -4.90
N ARG A 258 4.82 0.36 -4.39
CA ARG A 258 6.17 0.94 -4.51
C ARG A 258 7.13 0.51 -3.40
N ILE A 259 6.68 -0.29 -2.44
CA ILE A 259 7.58 -0.89 -1.46
C ILE A 259 8.67 -1.71 -2.15
N GLU A 260 9.84 -1.82 -1.51
CA GLU A 260 11.01 -2.43 -2.13
C GLU A 260 10.72 -3.87 -2.58
N LEU A 261 11.31 -4.25 -3.71
CA LEU A 261 11.06 -5.53 -4.34
C LEU A 261 11.29 -6.74 -3.40
N PRO A 262 12.37 -6.80 -2.58
CA PRO A 262 12.50 -7.85 -1.57
C PRO A 262 11.33 -7.89 -0.60
N PHE A 263 10.78 -6.75 -0.18
CA PHE A 263 9.64 -6.72 0.74
C PHE A 263 8.41 -7.39 0.11
N ARG A 264 8.13 -7.11 -1.17
CA ARG A 264 7.04 -7.75 -1.92
C ARG A 264 7.23 -9.27 -2.01
N GLN A 265 8.46 -9.72 -2.26
CA GLN A 265 8.80 -11.16 -2.20
C GLN A 265 8.46 -11.76 -0.84
N GLY A 266 8.89 -11.14 0.26
CA GLY A 266 8.62 -11.64 1.61
C GLY A 266 7.12 -11.76 1.88
N VAL A 267 6.34 -10.75 1.52
CA VAL A 267 4.86 -10.82 1.63
C VAL A 267 4.29 -11.97 0.79
N ALA A 268 4.75 -12.14 -0.45
CA ALA A 268 4.29 -13.22 -1.32
C ALA A 268 4.63 -14.62 -0.78
N GLU A 269 5.84 -14.79 -0.22
CA GLU A 269 6.27 -16.03 0.41
C GLU A 269 5.35 -16.42 1.57
N ILE A 270 4.99 -15.46 2.44
CA ILE A 270 4.10 -15.70 3.57
C ILE A 270 2.66 -15.98 3.13
N ILE A 271 2.16 -15.29 2.09
CA ILE A 271 0.84 -15.58 1.52
C ILE A 271 0.81 -17.00 0.96
N ARG A 272 1.85 -17.39 0.20
CA ARG A 272 1.94 -18.72 -0.42
C ARG A 272 1.99 -19.83 0.63
N GLU A 273 2.78 -19.64 1.68
CA GLU A 273 2.85 -20.55 2.83
C GLU A 273 1.46 -20.70 3.49
N ALA A 274 0.75 -19.60 3.74
CA ALA A 274 -0.57 -19.63 4.39
C ALA A 274 -1.65 -20.29 3.52
N LEU A 275 -1.61 -20.05 2.21
CA LEU A 275 -2.51 -20.72 1.25
C LEU A 275 -2.26 -22.23 1.26
N ASN A 276 -0.98 -22.65 1.28
CA ASN A 276 -0.54 -24.04 1.23
C ASN A 276 -1.21 -24.83 0.09
N ASP A 277 -1.25 -24.21 -1.10
CA ASP A 277 -1.88 -24.75 -2.29
C ASP A 277 -0.99 -24.45 -3.49
N SER A 278 -0.28 -25.46 -3.98
CA SER A 278 0.66 -25.31 -5.10
C SER A 278 -0.01 -25.01 -6.45
N SER A 279 -1.35 -25.12 -6.53
CA SER A 279 -2.10 -24.72 -7.73
C SER A 279 -2.32 -23.20 -7.79
N LEU A 280 -2.16 -22.49 -6.67
CA LEU A 280 -2.31 -21.04 -6.60
C LEU A 280 -0.96 -20.36 -6.76
N ARG A 281 -0.90 -19.37 -7.65
CA ARG A 281 0.28 -18.57 -7.91
C ARG A 281 0.16 -17.25 -7.17
N VAL A 282 1.20 -16.93 -6.42
CA VAL A 282 1.41 -15.61 -5.85
C VAL A 282 2.52 -14.95 -6.66
N HIS A 283 2.28 -13.75 -7.16
CA HIS A 283 3.26 -12.96 -7.92
C HIS A 283 3.69 -11.74 -7.14
N TRP A 284 4.93 -11.28 -7.34
CA TRP A 284 5.44 -10.07 -6.68
C TRP A 284 6.43 -9.25 -7.52
N ASN A 285 6.86 -9.79 -8.66
CA ASN A 285 7.77 -9.09 -9.57
C ASN A 285 7.03 -8.01 -10.35
N SER A 286 7.81 -7.11 -10.96
CA SER A 286 7.30 -6.20 -11.99
C SER A 286 7.09 -6.94 -13.33
N GLY A 287 6.42 -6.29 -14.26
CA GLY A 287 5.97 -6.82 -15.55
C GLY A 287 4.57 -7.43 -15.55
N VAL A 288 3.79 -7.28 -14.48
CA VAL A 288 2.40 -7.80 -14.43
C VAL A 288 1.39 -6.66 -14.43
N CYS A 289 0.14 -6.97 -14.79
CA CYS A 289 -0.96 -6.02 -14.65
C CYS A 289 -1.08 -5.50 -13.21
N PHE A 290 -1.66 -4.31 -13.06
CA PHE A 290 -2.12 -3.78 -11.78
C PHE A 290 -1.05 -3.79 -10.67
N GLU A 291 0.20 -3.46 -11.01
CA GLU A 291 1.30 -3.46 -10.02
C GLU A 291 1.12 -2.42 -8.93
N GLY A 292 0.30 -1.39 -9.15
CA GLY A 292 0.12 -0.30 -8.18
C GLY A 292 1.42 0.45 -7.86
N SER A 293 2.38 0.51 -8.78
CA SER A 293 3.71 1.14 -8.57
C SER A 293 3.75 2.64 -8.89
N ASP A 294 2.64 3.21 -9.36
CA ASP A 294 2.50 4.65 -9.58
C ASP A 294 2.60 5.42 -8.24
N GLN A 295 3.30 6.55 -8.23
CA GLN A 295 3.42 7.38 -7.03
C GLN A 295 2.08 8.02 -6.63
N ASP A 296 1.21 8.27 -7.62
CA ASP A 296 -0.10 8.90 -7.43
C ASP A 296 -1.14 7.88 -6.95
N ASN A 297 -0.81 6.59 -6.97
CA ASN A 297 -1.63 5.57 -6.34
C ASN A 297 -1.72 5.86 -4.84
N PHE A 298 -2.95 6.07 -4.34
CA PHE A 298 -3.18 6.56 -2.99
C PHE A 298 -2.48 5.73 -1.90
N VAL A 299 -2.35 4.41 -2.08
CA VAL A 299 -1.69 3.53 -1.10
C VAL A 299 -0.21 3.86 -0.94
N ASN A 300 0.44 4.28 -2.04
CA ASN A 300 1.81 4.78 -1.99
C ASN A 300 1.81 6.20 -1.42
N ALA A 301 0.99 7.10 -1.95
CA ALA A 301 0.96 8.50 -1.52
C ALA A 301 0.67 8.70 -0.02
N MET A 302 -0.11 7.80 0.61
CA MET A 302 -0.42 7.85 2.04
C MET A 302 0.68 7.24 2.93
N SER A 303 1.62 6.52 2.33
CA SER A 303 2.71 5.87 3.06
C SER A 303 4.00 6.71 3.04
N VAL A 304 4.78 6.65 4.11
CA VAL A 304 6.07 7.35 4.19
C VAL A 304 7.00 6.83 3.09
N ASP A 305 7.68 7.76 2.42
CA ASP A 305 8.56 7.50 1.28
C ASP A 305 7.90 6.71 0.13
N LEU A 306 6.57 6.80 0.02
CA LEU A 306 5.79 6.16 -1.03
C LEU A 306 5.88 4.63 -1.02
N ARG A 307 6.02 4.00 0.14
CA ARG A 307 6.25 2.55 0.31
C ARG A 307 4.96 1.74 0.53
N GLY A 308 3.92 2.01 -0.26
CA GLY A 308 2.65 1.30 -0.19
C GLY A 308 2.75 -0.14 -0.70
N VAL A 309 1.86 -1.00 -0.23
CA VAL A 309 1.66 -2.37 -0.73
C VAL A 309 0.27 -2.47 -1.33
N GLN A 310 0.17 -2.96 -2.57
CA GLN A 310 -1.11 -3.26 -3.21
C GLN A 310 -1.25 -4.76 -3.36
N LEU A 311 -2.41 -5.30 -3.01
CA LEU A 311 -2.76 -6.69 -3.30
C LEU A 311 -3.86 -6.75 -4.32
N GLU A 312 -3.60 -7.42 -5.44
CA GLU A 312 -4.62 -7.77 -6.44
C GLU A 312 -4.92 -9.25 -6.32
N GLN A 313 -6.20 -9.59 -6.26
CA GLN A 313 -6.65 -10.95 -5.96
C GLN A 313 -7.68 -11.41 -6.98
N ASP A 314 -7.50 -12.61 -7.53
CA ASP A 314 -8.47 -13.20 -8.45
C ASP A 314 -9.81 -13.36 -7.73
N SER A 315 -10.85 -12.77 -8.33
CA SER A 315 -12.18 -12.71 -7.73
C SER A 315 -12.80 -14.08 -7.54
N ASN A 316 -12.41 -15.06 -8.36
CA ASN A 316 -13.00 -16.41 -8.34
C ASN A 316 -12.26 -17.35 -7.40
N SER A 317 -10.94 -17.38 -7.47
CA SER A 317 -10.10 -18.39 -6.80
C SER A 317 -9.70 -17.99 -5.39
N ILE A 318 -9.59 -16.68 -5.13
CA ILE A 318 -9.20 -16.13 -3.83
C ILE A 318 -10.38 -15.47 -3.14
N LEU A 319 -10.96 -14.43 -3.72
CA LEU A 319 -11.93 -13.60 -3.00
C LEU A 319 -13.29 -14.29 -2.77
N SER A 320 -13.73 -15.14 -3.71
CA SER A 320 -14.99 -15.89 -3.56
C SER A 320 -14.91 -16.98 -2.47
N ASP A 321 -13.71 -17.45 -2.13
CA ASP A 321 -13.45 -18.45 -1.10
C ASP A 321 -13.08 -17.77 0.22
N THR A 322 -13.94 -17.95 1.23
CA THR A 322 -13.74 -17.36 2.57
C THR A 322 -12.44 -17.78 3.23
N SER A 323 -12.10 -19.06 3.18
CA SER A 323 -10.89 -19.58 3.80
C SER A 323 -9.65 -18.98 3.14
N ARG A 324 -9.62 -18.91 1.80
CA ARG A 324 -8.47 -18.37 1.06
C ARG A 324 -8.31 -16.87 1.26
N ARG A 325 -9.37 -16.06 1.17
CA ARG A 325 -9.25 -14.60 1.39
C ARG A 325 -8.81 -14.26 2.82
N GLU A 326 -9.28 -15.00 3.82
CA GLU A 326 -8.88 -14.80 5.22
C GLU A 326 -7.41 -15.19 5.44
N LYS A 327 -6.95 -16.27 4.80
CA LYS A 327 -5.53 -16.65 4.80
C LYS A 327 -4.64 -15.55 4.21
N VAL A 328 -5.03 -14.95 3.09
CA VAL A 328 -4.27 -13.81 2.49
C VAL A 328 -4.21 -12.63 3.46
N ALA A 329 -5.35 -12.22 4.02
CA ALA A 329 -5.41 -11.10 4.97
C ALA A 329 -4.55 -11.35 6.22
N ASN A 330 -4.67 -12.52 6.83
CA ASN A 330 -3.90 -12.90 8.01
C ASN A 330 -2.39 -13.04 7.73
N ALA A 331 -2.02 -13.57 6.56
CA ALA A 331 -0.63 -13.66 6.13
C ALA A 331 0.01 -12.27 6.01
N VAL A 332 -0.69 -11.33 5.38
CA VAL A 332 -0.21 -9.95 5.20
C VAL A 332 -0.15 -9.23 6.54
N LYS A 333 -1.20 -9.35 7.37
CA LYS A 333 -1.20 -8.84 8.73
C LYS A 333 0.01 -9.36 9.52
N SER A 334 0.28 -10.67 9.45
CA SER A 334 1.42 -11.30 10.12
C SER A 334 2.76 -10.67 9.76
N VAL A 335 2.98 -10.26 8.51
CA VAL A 335 4.24 -9.59 8.11
C VAL A 335 4.40 -8.28 8.87
N PHE A 336 3.38 -7.43 8.88
CA PHE A 336 3.43 -6.15 9.59
C PHE A 336 3.42 -6.33 11.10
N ASP A 337 2.74 -7.34 11.63
CA ASP A 337 2.79 -7.64 13.05
C ASP A 337 4.25 -7.84 13.50
N CYS A 338 5.05 -8.59 12.74
CA CYS A 338 6.47 -8.82 13.02
C CYS A 338 7.37 -7.58 12.87
N LEU A 339 6.90 -6.51 12.23
CA LEU A 339 7.61 -5.22 12.15
C LEU A 339 7.27 -4.29 13.31
N ILE A 340 6.10 -4.50 13.91
CA ILE A 340 5.54 -3.63 14.95
C ILE A 340 5.83 -4.20 16.34
N ASP A 341 5.82 -5.52 16.48
CA ASP A 341 6.14 -6.17 17.74
C ASP A 341 7.57 -5.84 18.17
N ASP A 342 7.72 -5.75 19.48
CA ASP A 342 9.02 -5.73 20.14
C ASP A 342 9.78 -7.01 19.82
N ALA A 343 11.12 -6.92 19.80
CA ALA A 343 11.93 -8.10 19.56
C ALA A 343 12.07 -8.98 20.81
N ASP A 344 11.95 -10.29 20.62
CA ASP A 344 12.06 -11.31 21.66
C ASP A 344 13.42 -11.30 22.32
N ASN A 345 14.45 -11.14 21.49
CA ASN A 345 15.81 -10.89 21.93
C ASN A 345 16.22 -9.50 21.45
N THR A 346 16.11 -8.58 22.39
CA THR A 346 16.87 -7.35 22.41
C THR A 346 18.01 -7.53 23.40
N PRO A 347 19.18 -6.97 23.07
CA PRO A 347 19.58 -5.89 23.92
C PRO A 347 19.78 -4.62 23.11
N THR A 348 19.51 -3.52 23.80
CA THR A 348 20.33 -2.30 23.79
C THR A 348 21.53 -2.31 22.84
N THR A 349 21.64 -1.21 22.09
CA THR A 349 22.86 -0.70 21.47
C THR A 349 24.14 -1.30 22.07
N THR A 350 24.94 -1.98 21.25
CA THR A 350 26.24 -2.54 21.68
C THR A 350 27.39 -1.70 21.12
N SER A 351 28.53 -1.67 21.81
CA SER A 351 29.80 -1.16 21.24
C SER A 351 30.58 -2.26 20.51
N ALA A 352 30.15 -3.51 20.61
CA ALA A 352 30.76 -4.63 19.90
C ALA A 352 30.43 -4.56 18.40
N THR A 353 31.36 -5.02 17.57
CA THR A 353 31.16 -5.13 16.12
C THR A 353 30.53 -6.46 15.72
N THR A 354 30.37 -7.39 16.66
CA THR A 354 29.70 -8.67 16.45
C THR A 354 28.62 -8.88 17.50
N TRP A 355 27.56 -9.60 17.13
CA TRP A 355 26.45 -9.91 18.01
C TRP A 355 25.75 -11.19 17.57
N SER A 356 25.21 -11.93 18.53
CA SER A 356 24.41 -13.13 18.25
C SER A 356 23.34 -13.29 19.33
N ALA A 357 22.18 -13.75 18.92
CA ALA A 357 21.08 -14.11 19.82
C ALA A 357 20.42 -15.41 19.36
N ASP A 358 19.98 -16.19 20.34
CA ASP A 358 19.32 -17.48 20.17
C ASP A 358 18.04 -17.50 20.99
N SER A 359 16.94 -18.03 20.45
CA SER A 359 15.66 -18.14 21.17
C SER A 359 15.71 -19.17 22.32
N GLY A 360 16.80 -19.94 22.41
CA GLY A 360 16.96 -21.05 23.34
C GLY A 360 15.94 -22.16 23.12
N GLY A 361 15.80 -23.04 24.11
CA GLY A 361 14.80 -24.13 24.08
C GLY A 361 13.35 -23.69 24.28
N THR A 362 13.09 -22.40 24.49
CA THR A 362 11.76 -21.86 24.83
C THR A 362 10.85 -21.58 23.63
N GLY A 363 11.29 -21.89 22.41
CA GLY A 363 10.51 -21.65 21.19
C GLY A 363 10.32 -20.16 20.88
N TYR A 364 9.40 -19.84 19.97
CA TYR A 364 9.04 -18.45 19.65
C TYR A 364 8.34 -17.77 20.80
N ALA A 365 8.49 -16.45 20.91
CA ALA A 365 7.80 -15.71 21.94
C ALA A 365 6.30 -16.03 21.89
N SER A 366 5.76 -16.28 23.08
CA SER A 366 4.33 -16.47 23.29
C SER A 366 3.59 -15.13 23.47
N VAL A 367 4.33 -14.03 23.49
CA VAL A 367 3.85 -12.67 23.72
C VAL A 367 3.97 -11.88 22.42
N GLY A 368 2.89 -11.25 21.96
CA GLY A 368 2.84 -10.52 20.69
C GLY A 368 1.91 -11.15 19.65
N ALA A 369 1.72 -10.45 18.53
CA ALA A 369 0.87 -10.92 17.43
C ALA A 369 1.68 -11.71 16.38
N CYS A 370 2.97 -11.41 16.26
CA CYS A 370 3.94 -12.11 15.43
C CYS A 370 4.31 -13.45 16.07
N LYS A 371 3.87 -14.54 15.47
CA LYS A 371 4.18 -15.90 15.94
C LYS A 371 5.57 -16.39 15.47
N ARG A 372 6.62 -15.57 15.58
CA ARG A 372 7.97 -15.84 15.05
C ARG A 372 9.05 -15.38 16.03
N TYR A 373 10.29 -15.83 15.83
CA TYR A 373 11.43 -15.28 16.57
C TYR A 373 11.84 -13.94 15.99
N ILE A 374 11.79 -12.88 16.79
CA ILE A 374 12.26 -11.54 16.40
C ILE A 374 13.54 -11.24 17.18
N ALA A 375 14.62 -11.01 16.45
CA ALA A 375 15.91 -10.64 17.01
C ALA A 375 16.34 -9.28 16.45
N GLU A 376 16.73 -8.36 17.32
CA GLU A 376 17.05 -6.99 16.93
C GLU A 376 18.30 -6.47 17.66
N ILE A 377 19.12 -5.71 16.93
CA ILE A 377 20.34 -5.11 17.45
C ILE A 377 20.64 -3.78 16.78
N GLU A 378 21.20 -2.84 17.54
CA GLU A 378 21.86 -1.65 17.01
C GLU A 378 23.36 -1.73 17.34
N LEU A 379 24.21 -1.61 16.33
CA LEU A 379 25.65 -1.77 16.46
C LEU A 379 26.43 -0.73 15.63
N PRO A 380 27.71 -0.47 15.97
CA PRO A 380 28.52 0.52 15.27
C PRO A 380 28.80 0.09 13.83
N ASN A 381 28.90 1.06 12.92
CA ASN A 381 29.33 0.79 11.55
C ASN A 381 30.80 0.35 11.51
N VAL A 382 31.15 -0.54 10.58
CA VAL A 382 32.51 -1.06 10.39
C VAL A 382 32.96 -0.93 8.95
N ALA A 383 34.27 -0.92 8.71
CA ALA A 383 34.82 -0.94 7.37
C ALA A 383 34.43 -2.25 6.67
N GLY A 384 33.70 -2.16 5.55
CA GLY A 384 33.21 -3.33 4.81
C GLY A 384 31.80 -3.78 5.19
N GLY A 385 31.26 -3.29 6.31
CA GLY A 385 29.94 -3.65 6.82
C GLY A 385 29.86 -5.05 7.45
N HIS A 386 28.73 -5.32 8.06
CA HIS A 386 28.40 -6.55 8.77
C HIS A 386 27.77 -7.58 7.85
N THR A 387 28.14 -8.84 8.06
CA THR A 387 27.52 -10.01 7.47
C THR A 387 26.41 -10.55 8.38
N LEU A 388 25.31 -11.02 7.80
CA LEU A 388 24.12 -11.45 8.53
C LEU A 388 23.84 -12.93 8.28
N SER A 389 23.49 -13.67 9.34
CA SER A 389 23.07 -15.06 9.26
C SER A 389 21.99 -15.36 10.30
N ALA A 390 20.95 -16.05 9.91
CA ALA A 390 19.83 -16.45 10.76
C ALA A 390 19.18 -17.72 10.23
N GLY A 391 18.47 -18.43 11.10
CA GLY A 391 17.78 -19.68 10.77
C GLY A 391 17.47 -20.51 12.02
N ALA A 392 17.30 -21.82 11.88
CA ALA A 392 17.16 -22.73 13.02
C ALA A 392 18.49 -22.85 13.80
N SER A 393 18.43 -22.78 15.13
CA SER A 393 19.61 -22.83 16.01
C SER A 393 20.37 -24.15 15.92
N THR A 394 19.65 -25.23 15.64
CA THR A 394 20.22 -26.55 15.45
C THR A 394 20.10 -26.95 14.00
N CYS A 395 21.24 -27.24 13.38
CA CYS A 395 21.28 -27.82 12.05
C CYS A 395 20.88 -29.30 12.12
N VAL A 396 19.64 -29.59 11.71
CA VAL A 396 19.08 -30.94 11.70
C VAL A 396 18.40 -31.15 10.35
N ASP A 397 18.67 -32.27 9.70
CA ASP A 397 18.02 -32.64 8.44
C ASP A 397 16.50 -32.61 8.60
N GLY A 398 15.81 -31.99 7.64
CA GLY A 398 14.36 -31.79 7.69
C GLY A 398 13.89 -30.57 8.50
N HIS A 399 14.78 -29.85 9.20
CA HIS A 399 14.45 -28.50 9.65
C HIS A 399 14.40 -27.54 8.44
N SER A 400 13.54 -26.54 8.56
CA SER A 400 13.43 -25.43 7.61
C SER A 400 13.40 -24.11 8.36
N ALA A 401 13.72 -23.02 7.67
CA ALA A 401 13.44 -21.68 8.16
C ALA A 401 13.04 -20.76 7.02
N HIS A 402 12.10 -19.86 7.29
CA HIS A 402 11.93 -18.63 6.52
C HIS A 402 12.53 -17.48 7.32
N VAL A 403 13.35 -16.67 6.68
CA VAL A 403 14.05 -15.55 7.33
C VAL A 403 13.75 -14.26 6.60
N ASP A 404 13.45 -13.20 7.32
CA ASP A 404 13.43 -11.84 6.77
C ASP A 404 14.44 -10.96 7.51
N TYR A 405 15.36 -10.32 6.77
CA TYR A 405 16.27 -9.32 7.33
C TYR A 405 15.76 -7.93 7.03
N TYR A 406 15.81 -7.07 8.04
CA TYR A 406 15.41 -5.68 7.94
C TYR A 406 16.49 -4.75 8.45
N ARG A 407 16.53 -3.57 7.85
CA ARG A 407 17.31 -2.43 8.34
C ARG A 407 16.37 -1.29 8.71
N TRP A 408 16.59 -0.68 9.86
CA TRP A 408 15.87 0.51 10.27
C TRP A 408 16.30 1.70 9.41
N LYS A 409 15.33 2.51 8.99
CA LYS A 409 15.55 3.76 8.28
C LYS A 409 14.66 4.83 8.88
N VAL A 410 15.16 6.05 8.90
CA VAL A 410 14.35 7.24 9.18
C VAL A 410 14.00 7.87 7.84
N GLY A 411 12.71 7.92 7.53
CA GLY A 411 12.18 8.45 6.28
C GLY A 411 11.97 9.95 6.28
N SER A 412 11.29 10.42 5.23
CA SER A 412 10.76 11.79 5.17
C SER A 412 9.92 12.10 6.42
N GLY A 413 10.09 13.32 6.96
CA GLY A 413 9.39 13.76 8.17
C GLY A 413 9.88 13.14 9.48
N GLY A 414 11.02 12.43 9.48
CA GLY A 414 11.59 11.85 10.70
C GLY A 414 10.90 10.56 11.17
N VAL A 415 10.03 10.00 10.33
CA VAL A 415 9.26 8.78 10.67
C VAL A 415 10.11 7.54 10.39
N GLY A 416 10.30 6.72 11.41
CA GLY A 416 11.08 5.50 11.31
C GLY A 416 10.30 4.31 10.73
N TYR A 417 10.98 3.47 9.95
CA TYR A 417 10.44 2.23 9.40
C TYR A 417 11.54 1.21 9.08
N TRP A 418 11.15 -0.06 9.00
CA TRP A 418 11.95 -1.18 8.51
C TRP A 418 11.90 -1.31 6.98
N VAL A 419 13.08 -1.48 6.38
CA VAL A 419 13.29 -1.86 4.98
C VAL A 419 13.75 -3.32 4.94
N ARG A 420 13.07 -4.19 4.18
CA ARG A 420 13.55 -5.56 3.98
C ARG A 420 14.76 -5.52 3.05
N ILE A 421 15.88 -6.07 3.52
CA ILE A 421 17.17 -6.05 2.81
C ILE A 421 17.55 -7.43 2.26
N GLY A 422 16.87 -8.50 2.69
CA GLY A 422 17.11 -9.86 2.22
C GLY A 422 16.26 -10.86 2.99
N GLY A 423 16.47 -12.14 2.71
CA GLY A 423 15.72 -13.24 3.31
C GLY A 423 15.16 -14.23 2.30
N GLY A 424 14.31 -15.11 2.78
CA GLY A 424 13.64 -16.17 2.03
C GLY A 424 13.69 -17.51 2.77
N ASN A 425 13.30 -18.56 2.05
CA ASN A 425 13.30 -19.92 2.58
C ASN A 425 14.69 -20.56 2.53
N LEU A 426 15.01 -21.32 3.57
CA LEU A 426 16.14 -22.24 3.64
C LEU A 426 15.73 -23.55 4.29
N THR A 427 16.42 -24.62 3.94
CA THR A 427 16.30 -25.94 4.57
C THR A 427 17.66 -26.35 5.12
N TYR A 428 17.71 -27.39 5.94
CA TYR A 428 18.96 -27.95 6.43
C TYR A 428 19.12 -29.36 5.88
N ALA A 429 20.31 -29.66 5.37
CA ALA A 429 20.64 -30.96 4.82
C ALA A 429 21.98 -31.46 5.40
N GLY A 430 22.07 -32.78 5.61
CA GLY A 430 23.24 -33.44 6.19
C GLY A 430 23.10 -33.72 7.70
N SER A 431 24.13 -34.31 8.30
CA SER A 431 24.13 -34.69 9.72
C SER A 431 25.43 -34.32 10.43
N GLY A 432 25.33 -34.04 11.73
CA GLY A 432 26.48 -33.66 12.56
C GLY A 432 27.23 -32.45 11.99
N ALA A 433 28.55 -32.57 11.87
CA ALA A 433 29.42 -31.49 11.37
C ALA A 433 29.24 -31.17 9.88
N ALA A 434 28.58 -32.04 9.10
CA ALA A 434 28.33 -31.82 7.68
C ALA A 434 27.00 -31.13 7.40
N CYS A 435 26.18 -30.89 8.43
CA CYS A 435 24.90 -30.22 8.26
C CYS A 435 25.10 -28.75 7.88
N ALA A 436 24.43 -28.30 6.82
CA ALA A 436 24.52 -26.93 6.33
C ALA A 436 23.16 -26.40 5.85
N PRO A 437 22.94 -25.07 5.88
CA PRO A 437 21.77 -24.47 5.27
C PRO A 437 21.83 -24.60 3.74
N VAL A 438 20.70 -24.97 3.15
CA VAL A 438 20.44 -25.00 1.70
C VAL A 438 19.42 -23.91 1.41
N PHE A 439 19.89 -22.81 0.82
CA PHE A 439 19.07 -21.66 0.47
C PHE A 439 18.17 -21.97 -0.72
N SER A 440 16.92 -21.48 -0.70
CA SER A 440 15.99 -21.64 -1.81
C SER A 440 16.59 -21.08 -3.12
N ALA A 441 16.60 -21.92 -4.14
CA ALA A 441 16.92 -21.56 -5.52
C ALA A 441 15.67 -21.60 -6.42
N GLU A 442 14.49 -21.64 -5.83
CA GLU A 442 13.23 -21.67 -6.57
C GLU A 442 13.10 -20.41 -7.45
N PRO A 443 12.79 -20.54 -8.76
CA PRO A 443 12.58 -19.39 -9.63
C PRO A 443 11.47 -18.47 -9.11
N GLY A 444 11.79 -17.18 -8.95
CA GLY A 444 10.87 -16.20 -8.37
C GLY A 444 10.72 -16.27 -6.85
N TYR A 445 11.44 -17.15 -6.17
CA TYR A 445 11.47 -17.28 -4.70
C TYR A 445 12.88 -17.65 -4.21
N THR A 446 13.89 -17.15 -4.91
CA THR A 446 15.30 -17.35 -4.55
C THR A 446 15.60 -16.58 -3.29
N TYR A 447 16.36 -17.21 -2.38
CA TYR A 447 16.84 -16.56 -1.18
C TYR A 447 17.71 -15.35 -1.54
N VAL A 448 17.38 -14.19 -0.97
CA VAL A 448 18.09 -12.93 -1.21
C VAL A 448 19.08 -12.71 -0.08
N HIS A 449 20.37 -12.84 -0.36
CA HIS A 449 21.40 -12.50 0.62
C HIS A 449 21.38 -10.99 0.92
N PRO A 450 21.36 -10.56 2.19
CA PRO A 450 21.22 -9.14 2.54
C PRO A 450 22.42 -8.27 2.18
N GLY A 451 23.52 -8.85 1.68
CA GLY A 451 24.79 -8.15 1.48
C GLY A 451 25.37 -7.63 2.81
N ALA A 452 26.44 -6.84 2.70
CA ALA A 452 27.05 -6.22 3.87
C ALA A 452 26.25 -4.98 4.34
N GLN A 453 25.99 -4.85 5.63
CA GLN A 453 25.17 -3.77 6.21
C GLN A 453 25.96 -2.91 7.20
N GLY A 454 25.66 -1.61 7.28
CA GLY A 454 26.37 -0.72 8.22
C GLY A 454 27.85 -0.51 7.89
N SER A 455 28.17 -0.32 6.61
CA SER A 455 29.53 0.04 6.19
C SER A 455 29.81 1.52 6.48
N GLY A 456 30.92 1.81 7.13
CA GLY A 456 31.35 3.19 7.42
C GLY A 456 32.32 3.28 8.60
N SER A 457 32.90 4.46 8.81
CA SER A 457 33.81 4.75 9.93
C SER A 457 33.13 5.39 11.15
N SER A 458 31.84 5.68 11.07
CA SER A 458 31.06 6.32 12.14
C SER A 458 29.57 5.98 12.04
N GLY A 459 28.83 6.24 13.11
CA GLY A 459 27.40 5.96 13.23
C GLY A 459 27.09 4.51 13.61
N THR A 460 25.80 4.24 13.74
CA THR A 460 25.25 2.92 14.06
C THR A 460 24.31 2.46 12.95
N THR A 461 24.10 1.16 12.86
CA THR A 461 23.04 0.56 12.05
C THR A 461 22.19 -0.32 12.94
N ARG A 462 20.87 -0.14 12.86
CA ARG A 462 19.88 -0.96 13.55
C ARG A 462 19.31 -2.00 12.58
N LEU A 463 19.41 -3.26 12.97
CA LEU A 463 19.08 -4.44 12.18
C LEU A 463 18.07 -5.30 12.93
N ARG A 464 17.19 -5.95 12.19
CA ARG A 464 16.20 -6.91 12.70
C ARG A 464 16.18 -8.14 11.83
N ALA A 465 16.05 -9.31 12.43
CA ALA A 465 15.69 -10.54 11.73
C ALA A 465 14.37 -11.08 12.28
N VAL A 466 13.49 -11.54 11.38
CA VAL A 466 12.27 -12.28 11.72
C VAL A 466 12.43 -13.70 11.20
N ILE A 467 12.46 -14.69 12.11
CA ILE A 467 12.78 -16.08 11.79
C ILE A 467 11.59 -16.99 12.08
N ARG A 468 11.27 -17.83 11.09
CA ARG A 468 10.19 -18.82 11.08
C ARG A 468 10.82 -20.18 10.87
N ALA A 469 11.40 -20.77 11.90
CA ALA A 469 11.97 -22.11 11.82
C ALA A 469 10.96 -23.20 12.21
N SER A 470 11.08 -24.36 11.59
CA SER A 470 10.23 -25.50 11.92
C SER A 470 10.97 -26.80 11.68
N ASP A 471 10.54 -27.84 12.38
CA ASP A 471 10.92 -29.21 12.04
C ASP A 471 10.06 -29.74 10.87
N ALA A 472 10.31 -31.00 10.48
CA ALA A 472 9.60 -31.66 9.38
C ALA A 472 8.08 -31.86 9.66
N SER A 473 7.64 -31.75 10.92
CA SER A 473 6.22 -31.80 11.28
C SER A 473 5.54 -30.43 11.20
N GLY A 474 6.32 -29.36 11.00
CA GLY A 474 5.87 -27.97 11.04
C GLY A 474 5.86 -27.37 12.46
N ALA A 475 6.33 -28.10 13.47
CA ALA A 475 6.44 -27.57 14.82
C ALA A 475 7.59 -26.57 14.89
N SER A 476 7.36 -25.45 15.60
CA SER A 476 8.38 -24.42 15.79
C SER A 476 9.62 -24.95 16.50
N VAL A 477 10.80 -24.62 15.99
CA VAL A 477 12.09 -24.99 16.60
C VAL A 477 12.89 -23.73 16.97
N PRO A 478 13.87 -23.84 17.88
CA PRO A 478 14.74 -22.74 18.22
C PRO A 478 15.39 -22.08 17.00
N ALA A 479 15.52 -20.75 17.05
CA ALA A 479 16.08 -19.94 15.99
C ALA A 479 17.18 -19.00 16.48
N PHE A 480 18.09 -18.62 15.59
CA PHE A 480 19.20 -17.72 15.88
C PHE A 480 19.27 -16.54 14.89
N PHE A 481 19.93 -15.47 15.31
CA PHE A 481 20.38 -14.37 14.45
C PHE A 481 21.78 -13.94 14.87
N THR A 482 22.69 -13.84 13.91
CA THR A 482 24.10 -13.47 14.08
C THR A 482 24.48 -12.35 13.12
N VAL A 483 25.25 -11.40 13.63
CA VAL A 483 25.83 -10.24 12.93
C VAL A 483 27.35 -10.26 13.17
N GLN A 484 28.14 -10.27 12.09
CA GLN A 484 29.61 -10.42 12.13
C GLN A 484 30.35 -9.42 11.27
#